data_AF-A0A1B7LDT8-F1
#
_entry.id   AF-A0A1B7LDT8-F1
#
_cell.length_a   1.000
_cell.length_b   1.000
_cell.length_c   1.000
_cell.angle_alpha   90.00
_cell.angle_beta   90.00
_cell.angle_gamma   90.00
#
_symmetry.space_group_name_H-M   'P 1'
#
loop_
_entity.id
_entity.type
_entity.pdbx_description
1 polymer ?
#
loop_
_entity_poly.entity_id
_entity_poly.type
_entity_poly.pdbx_seq_one_letter_code
_entity_poly.pdbx_strand_id
1 'polypeptide(L)'
;MPTELDFSFKVEVSEKIGSIDFQSCVFCGMCTAGCSYAGLRPDLDPRKFMRQIALGMRDDVLGSAFMWLCTICERCTINCPMDVNIAEVVQSIRGKFGIRPPGDLMLQCRATGGSKSLLKNMAGWLEKGLIKVDPGRNPDPVTYHDPCNLGRKEGVVDEPRYILSRVCADFREMTPGGRYNYCCGSSGGALFSSEYDDLRLAMGRLKAEQIEKTGAAVVATACLNCYEQLEKISNKYGLGVQVKFVHELVDQAIVPSGLKSS
;
A
#
# COMPACT_ATOMS: atom_id res chain seq x y z
N MET A 1 20.85 -28.37 -11.28
CA MET A 1 22.00 -28.54 -10.35
C MET A 1 21.50 -28.18 -8.96
N PRO A 2 21.99 -28.79 -7.87
CA PRO A 2 21.66 -28.31 -6.54
C PRO A 2 22.19 -26.87 -6.43
N THR A 3 21.29 -25.95 -6.10
CA THR A 3 21.62 -24.57 -5.75
C THR A 3 22.60 -24.57 -4.59
N GLU A 4 23.60 -23.70 -4.62
CA GLU A 4 24.55 -23.55 -3.53
C GLU A 4 23.80 -23.25 -2.22
N LEU A 5 24.04 -24.04 -1.17
CA LEU A 5 23.32 -23.92 0.09
C LEU A 5 24.03 -22.94 1.02
N ASP A 6 23.41 -21.80 1.26
CA ASP A 6 23.84 -20.79 2.23
C ASP A 6 23.08 -20.99 3.54
N PHE A 7 23.60 -21.84 4.44
CA PHE A 7 22.95 -22.13 5.73
C PHE A 7 22.79 -20.90 6.66
N SER A 8 23.51 -19.79 6.38
CA SER A 8 23.36 -18.55 7.12
C SER A 8 22.11 -17.76 6.72
N PHE A 9 21.55 -18.04 5.54
CA PHE A 9 20.40 -17.34 4.99
C PHE A 9 19.17 -17.34 5.91
N LYS A 10 18.89 -18.45 6.60
CA LYS A 10 17.78 -18.51 7.57
C LYS A 10 17.97 -17.55 8.75
N VAL A 11 19.22 -17.34 9.18
CA VAL A 11 19.57 -16.42 10.27
C VAL A 11 19.38 -15.00 9.78
N GLU A 12 19.89 -14.67 8.58
CA GLU A 12 19.69 -13.37 7.94
C GLU A 12 18.18 -13.03 7.81
N VAL A 13 17.37 -14.00 7.38
CA VAL A 13 15.91 -13.83 7.26
C VAL A 13 15.28 -13.58 8.64
N SER A 14 15.64 -14.36 9.66
CA SER A 14 15.17 -14.15 11.04
C SER A 14 15.56 -12.78 11.60
N GLU A 15 16.82 -12.35 11.43
CA GLU A 15 17.31 -11.05 11.93
C GLU A 15 16.61 -9.87 11.23
N LYS A 16 16.41 -9.98 9.91
CA LYS A 16 15.72 -8.93 9.15
C LYS A 16 14.24 -8.85 9.49
N ILE A 17 13.59 -9.94 9.89
CA ILE A 17 12.16 -9.98 10.23
C ILE A 17 11.93 -9.64 11.71
N GLY A 18 12.73 -10.20 12.61
CA GLY A 18 12.64 -10.03 14.07
C GLY A 18 11.58 -10.91 14.76
N SER A 19 10.53 -11.32 14.06
CA SER A 19 9.38 -12.07 14.62
C SER A 19 9.39 -13.58 14.33
N ILE A 20 10.32 -14.09 13.51
CA ILE A 20 10.36 -15.51 13.13
C ILE A 20 11.57 -16.23 13.70
N ASP A 21 11.29 -17.34 14.38
CA ASP A 21 12.27 -18.35 14.74
C ASP A 21 12.08 -19.61 13.87
N PHE A 22 13.07 -19.91 13.01
CA PHE A 22 13.04 -21.11 12.18
C PHE A 22 13.26 -22.40 12.97
N GLN A 23 13.73 -22.35 14.23
CA GLN A 23 13.84 -23.54 15.07
C GLN A 23 12.47 -24.02 15.55
N SER A 24 11.53 -23.09 15.77
CA SER A 24 10.13 -23.38 16.11
C SER A 24 9.33 -23.97 14.94
N CYS A 25 9.80 -23.83 13.69
CA CYS A 25 9.11 -24.40 12.53
C CYS A 25 9.38 -25.90 12.38
N VAL A 26 8.37 -26.73 12.63
CA VAL A 26 8.47 -28.20 12.51
C VAL A 26 8.12 -28.76 11.11
N PHE A 27 7.85 -27.89 10.14
CA PHE A 27 7.49 -28.26 8.75
C PHE A 27 6.28 -29.21 8.61
N CYS A 28 5.28 -29.10 9.50
CA CYS A 28 4.12 -30.01 9.54
C CYS A 28 3.21 -29.95 8.30
N GLY A 29 3.16 -28.82 7.58
CA GLY A 29 2.37 -28.66 6.35
C GLY A 29 0.96 -28.11 6.51
N MET A 30 0.57 -27.66 7.71
CA MET A 30 -0.71 -26.94 7.90
C MET A 30 -0.81 -25.70 7.02
N CYS A 31 0.30 -25.01 6.77
CA CYS A 31 0.35 -23.88 5.85
C CYS A 31 0.02 -24.29 4.40
N THR A 32 0.45 -25.48 3.96
CA THR A 32 0.11 -26.02 2.63
C THR A 32 -1.38 -26.34 2.57
N ALA A 33 -1.93 -27.03 3.57
CA ALA A 33 -3.35 -27.35 3.64
C ALA A 33 -4.24 -26.09 3.68
N GLY A 34 -3.77 -25.05 4.36
CA GLY A 34 -4.47 -23.77 4.44
C GLY A 34 -4.30 -22.90 3.19
N CYS A 35 -3.38 -23.17 2.27
CA CYS A 35 -3.14 -22.25 1.15
C CYS A 35 -4.11 -22.53 -0.01
N SER A 36 -4.89 -21.51 -0.40
CA SER A 36 -5.80 -21.61 -1.56
C SER A 36 -5.08 -21.81 -2.91
N TYR A 37 -3.77 -21.55 -2.94
CA TYR A 37 -2.93 -21.73 -4.13
C TYR A 37 -2.09 -23.01 -4.10
N ALA A 38 -1.99 -23.69 -2.95
CA ALA A 38 -1.23 -24.92 -2.85
C ALA A 38 -1.88 -25.99 -3.74
N GLY A 39 -1.07 -26.64 -4.58
CA GLY A 39 -1.52 -27.66 -5.52
C GLY A 39 -1.98 -27.13 -6.88
N LEU A 40 -2.21 -25.82 -7.05
CA LEU A 40 -2.48 -25.25 -8.39
C LEU A 40 -1.23 -25.29 -9.27
N ARG A 41 -0.05 -25.10 -8.67
CA ARG A 41 1.25 -25.31 -9.31
C ARG A 41 2.28 -25.89 -8.33
N PRO A 42 3.28 -26.68 -8.80
CA PRO A 42 4.31 -27.29 -7.95
C PRO A 42 5.26 -26.33 -7.23
N ASP A 43 5.28 -25.06 -7.65
CA ASP A 43 6.08 -23.97 -7.09
C ASP A 43 5.30 -23.09 -6.10
N LEU A 44 4.00 -23.36 -5.87
CA LEU A 44 3.13 -22.57 -4.99
C LEU A 44 2.79 -23.26 -3.67
N ASP A 45 3.81 -23.78 -2.98
CA ASP A 45 3.64 -24.45 -1.69
C ASP A 45 4.36 -23.66 -0.57
N PRO A 46 3.63 -23.09 0.41
CA PRO A 46 4.23 -22.33 1.49
C PRO A 46 5.14 -23.18 2.39
N ARG A 47 4.86 -24.48 2.61
CA ARG A 47 5.75 -25.35 3.39
C ARG A 47 7.06 -25.55 2.64
N LYS A 48 6.99 -25.81 1.34
CA LYS A 48 8.18 -25.97 0.50
C LYS A 48 9.03 -24.70 0.54
N PHE A 49 8.38 -23.55 0.41
CA PHE A 49 9.03 -22.25 0.53
C PHE A 49 9.74 -22.05 1.88
N MET A 50 9.06 -22.30 3.00
CA MET A 50 9.67 -22.21 4.34
C MET A 50 10.86 -23.18 4.50
N ARG A 51 10.75 -24.39 3.94
CA ARG A 51 11.83 -25.38 3.98
C ARG A 51 13.03 -24.97 3.14
N GLN A 52 12.83 -24.33 1.99
CA GLN A 52 13.90 -23.81 1.16
C GLN A 52 14.70 -22.71 1.90
N ILE A 53 14.02 -21.84 2.64
CA ILE A 53 14.69 -20.84 3.51
C ILE A 53 15.55 -21.55 4.57
N ALA A 54 14.96 -22.52 5.29
CA ALA A 54 15.67 -23.24 6.35
C ALA A 54 16.87 -24.05 5.86
N LEU A 55 16.83 -24.52 4.60
CA LEU A 55 17.93 -25.23 3.95
C LEU A 55 19.00 -24.30 3.36
N GLY A 56 18.77 -22.99 3.32
CA GLY A 56 19.74 -22.04 2.77
C GLY A 56 19.70 -21.93 1.25
N MET A 57 18.59 -22.30 0.61
CA MET A 57 18.44 -22.25 -0.85
C MET A 57 18.13 -20.81 -1.31
N ARG A 58 19.08 -19.89 -1.08
CA ARG A 58 18.92 -18.44 -1.25
C ARG A 58 18.36 -18.07 -2.61
N ASP A 59 19.03 -18.49 -3.69
CA ASP A 59 18.65 -18.10 -5.05
C ASP A 59 17.28 -18.68 -5.45
N ASP A 60 16.96 -19.90 -5.00
CA ASP A 60 15.64 -20.50 -5.25
C ASP A 60 14.52 -19.73 -4.53
N VAL A 61 14.77 -19.28 -3.29
CA VAL A 61 13.81 -18.49 -2.52
C VAL A 61 13.60 -17.13 -3.15
N LEU A 62 14.69 -16.42 -3.46
CA LEU A 62 14.65 -15.07 -4.01
C LEU A 62 14.11 -15.04 -5.46
N GLY A 63 14.35 -16.12 -6.23
CA GLY A 63 13.84 -16.31 -7.58
C GLY A 63 12.47 -17.01 -7.67
N SER A 64 11.88 -17.41 -6.54
CA SER A 64 10.64 -18.20 -6.53
C SER A 64 9.44 -17.42 -7.07
N ALA A 65 8.60 -18.07 -7.87
CA ALA A 65 7.29 -17.51 -8.24
C ALA A 65 6.37 -17.36 -7.02
N PHE A 66 6.53 -18.19 -5.99
CA PHE A 66 5.78 -18.09 -4.74
C PHE A 66 5.93 -16.69 -4.11
N MET A 67 7.13 -16.11 -4.22
CA MET A 67 7.39 -14.76 -3.71
C MET A 67 6.48 -13.72 -4.34
N TRP A 68 5.96 -13.90 -5.55
CA TRP A 68 5.16 -12.88 -6.24
C TRP A 68 3.69 -13.26 -6.41
N LEU A 69 3.39 -14.55 -6.43
CA LEU A 69 2.03 -15.06 -6.55
C LEU A 69 1.33 -15.22 -5.19
N CYS A 70 2.08 -15.22 -4.07
CA CYS A 70 1.48 -15.17 -2.74
C CYS A 70 0.64 -13.88 -2.57
N THR A 71 -0.62 -14.03 -2.17
CA THR A 71 -1.55 -12.91 -1.94
C THR A 71 -1.43 -12.29 -0.55
N ILE A 72 -0.62 -12.86 0.35
CA ILE A 72 -0.48 -12.39 1.74
C ILE A 72 -1.85 -12.40 2.47
N CYS A 73 -2.72 -13.36 2.16
CA CYS A 73 -4.02 -13.50 2.80
C CYS A 73 -3.97 -14.10 4.23
N GLU A 74 -2.78 -14.41 4.74
CA GLU A 74 -2.49 -14.93 6.08
C GLU A 74 -3.17 -16.25 6.47
N ARG A 75 -3.91 -16.91 5.57
CA ARG A 75 -4.54 -18.21 5.87
C ARG A 75 -3.53 -19.27 6.31
N CYS A 76 -2.31 -19.21 5.80
CA CYS A 76 -1.21 -20.08 6.22
C CYS A 76 -0.66 -19.72 7.62
N THR A 77 -0.69 -18.44 8.01
CA THR A 77 -0.31 -17.95 9.33
C THR A 77 -1.35 -18.37 10.36
N ILE A 78 -2.65 -18.15 10.08
CA ILE A 78 -3.76 -18.50 10.99
C ILE A 78 -3.80 -20.00 11.31
N ASN A 79 -3.46 -20.85 10.33
CA ASN A 79 -3.46 -22.30 10.51
C ASN A 79 -2.15 -22.84 11.11
N CYS A 80 -1.16 -21.99 11.39
CA CYS A 80 0.13 -22.46 11.89
C CYS A 80 0.04 -22.78 13.39
N PRO A 81 0.30 -24.02 13.82
CA PRO A 81 0.29 -24.38 15.24
C PRO A 81 1.54 -23.89 16.01
N MET A 82 2.52 -23.34 15.29
CA MET A 82 3.77 -22.82 15.84
C MET A 82 3.85 -21.29 15.71
N ASP A 83 2.71 -20.64 15.43
CA ASP A 83 2.58 -19.18 15.28
C ASP A 83 3.58 -18.54 14.29
N VAL A 84 3.98 -19.28 13.26
CA VAL A 84 4.88 -18.77 12.22
C VAL A 84 4.11 -17.87 11.26
N ASN A 85 4.45 -16.58 11.25
CA ASN A 85 3.85 -15.61 10.33
C ASN A 85 4.49 -15.65 8.93
N ILE A 86 4.01 -16.56 8.08
CA ILE A 86 4.53 -16.74 6.71
C ILE A 86 4.22 -15.52 5.82
N ALA A 87 3.13 -14.81 6.08
CA ALA A 87 2.78 -13.60 5.35
C ALA A 87 3.81 -12.48 5.58
N GLU A 88 4.25 -12.30 6.81
CA GLU A 88 5.32 -11.37 7.17
C GLU A 88 6.67 -11.78 6.57
N VAL A 89 6.96 -13.07 6.52
CA VAL A 89 8.17 -13.60 5.84
C VAL A 89 8.17 -13.21 4.36
N VAL A 90 7.06 -13.44 3.65
CA VAL A 90 6.94 -13.07 2.23
C VAL A 90 7.04 -11.56 2.05
N GLN A 91 6.36 -10.76 2.87
CA GLN A 91 6.45 -9.30 2.80
C GLN A 91 7.87 -8.80 3.03
N SER A 92 8.55 -9.34 4.04
CA SER A 92 9.92 -8.96 4.38
C SER A 92 10.92 -9.36 3.30
N ILE A 93 10.77 -10.54 2.70
CA ILE A 93 11.65 -10.94 1.59
C ILE A 93 11.44 -10.03 0.37
N ARG A 94 10.19 -9.68 0.02
CA ARG A 94 9.88 -8.68 -1.04
C ARG A 94 10.53 -7.33 -0.78
N GLY A 95 10.58 -6.88 0.49
CA GLY A 95 11.01 -5.54 0.85
C GLY A 95 12.50 -5.39 1.20
N LYS A 96 13.13 -6.41 1.81
CA LYS A 96 14.44 -6.29 2.49
C LYS A 96 15.60 -6.97 1.77
N PHE A 97 15.33 -7.71 0.70
CA PHE A 97 16.34 -8.51 -0.04
C PHE A 97 16.62 -7.98 -1.47
N GLY A 98 16.16 -6.77 -1.80
CA GLY A 98 16.50 -6.11 -3.07
C GLY A 98 15.92 -6.78 -4.33
N ILE A 99 15.05 -7.78 -4.16
CA ILE A 99 14.39 -8.48 -5.27
C ILE A 99 13.33 -7.58 -5.93
N ARG A 100 13.17 -7.73 -7.24
CA ARG A 100 12.18 -6.98 -8.02
C ARG A 100 11.11 -7.92 -8.54
N PRO A 101 9.86 -7.44 -8.70
CA PRO A 101 8.82 -8.25 -9.33
C PRO A 101 9.29 -8.68 -10.72
N PRO A 102 9.05 -9.95 -11.11
CA PRO A 102 9.33 -10.45 -12.44
C PRO A 102 8.74 -9.51 -13.48
N GLY A 103 9.55 -9.17 -14.49
CA GLY A 103 9.18 -8.17 -15.48
C GLY A 103 7.88 -8.52 -16.20
N ASP A 104 7.64 -9.81 -16.43
CA ASP A 104 6.42 -10.38 -16.99
C ASP A 104 5.19 -10.19 -16.08
N LEU A 105 5.32 -10.23 -14.76
CA LEU A 105 4.22 -9.92 -13.84
C LEU A 105 3.84 -8.45 -13.87
N MET A 106 4.84 -7.55 -13.93
CA MET A 106 4.63 -6.12 -14.13
C MET A 106 4.06 -5.81 -15.52
N LEU A 107 4.51 -6.54 -16.56
CA LEU A 107 3.98 -6.48 -17.92
C LEU A 107 2.56 -7.03 -18.00
N GLN A 108 2.23 -8.12 -17.32
CA GLN A 108 0.89 -8.69 -17.22
C GLN A 108 -0.04 -7.72 -16.51
N CYS A 109 0.39 -7.16 -15.37
CA CYS A 109 -0.37 -6.11 -14.70
C CYS A 109 -0.61 -4.93 -15.64
N ARG A 110 0.37 -4.50 -16.43
CA ARG A 110 0.16 -3.45 -17.44
C ARG A 110 -0.73 -3.89 -18.62
N ALA A 111 -0.59 -5.13 -19.08
CA ALA A 111 -1.27 -5.69 -20.25
C ALA A 111 -2.74 -6.05 -19.98
N THR A 112 -3.09 -6.40 -18.74
CA THR A 112 -4.48 -6.55 -18.30
C THR A 112 -5.13 -5.21 -17.94
N GLY A 113 -4.42 -4.09 -18.17
CA GLY A 113 -4.89 -2.73 -17.89
C GLY A 113 -4.70 -2.28 -16.44
N GLY A 114 -3.95 -3.04 -15.65
CA GLY A 114 -3.86 -2.94 -14.19
C GLY A 114 -5.19 -3.25 -13.55
N SER A 115 -5.24 -3.33 -12.21
CA SER A 115 -6.45 -2.83 -11.58
C SER A 115 -6.57 -1.38 -12.02
N LYS A 116 -7.61 -1.03 -12.79
CA LYS A 116 -7.89 0.38 -13.10
C LYS A 116 -7.81 1.15 -11.78
N SER A 117 -7.03 2.24 -11.75
CA SER A 117 -6.87 3.06 -10.55
C SER A 117 -8.25 3.28 -9.92
N LEU A 118 -8.36 3.06 -8.61
CA LEU A 118 -9.64 3.19 -7.91
C LEU A 118 -10.28 4.56 -8.19
N LEU A 119 -9.46 5.60 -8.31
CA LEU A 119 -9.88 6.96 -8.68
C LEU A 119 -10.49 7.02 -10.08
N LYS A 120 -9.92 6.33 -11.07
CA LYS A 120 -10.50 6.23 -12.43
C LYS A 120 -11.86 5.54 -12.41
N ASN A 121 -12.02 4.50 -11.59
CA ASN A 121 -13.32 3.82 -11.46
C ASN A 121 -14.36 4.71 -10.77
N MET A 122 -14.01 5.34 -9.64
CA MET A 122 -14.91 6.24 -8.91
C MET A 122 -15.33 7.44 -9.77
N ALA A 123 -14.41 8.05 -10.50
CA ALA A 123 -14.72 9.10 -11.46
C ALA A 123 -15.71 8.61 -12.54
N GLY A 124 -15.48 7.42 -13.09
CA GLY A 124 -16.39 6.81 -14.06
C GLY A 124 -17.77 6.46 -13.49
N TRP A 125 -17.87 6.08 -12.21
CA TRP A 125 -19.17 5.84 -11.55
C TRP A 125 -19.97 7.13 -11.37
N LEU A 126 -19.29 8.21 -10.98
CA LEU A 126 -19.89 9.56 -10.87
C LEU A 126 -20.33 10.08 -12.24
N GLU A 127 -19.48 9.95 -13.25
CA GLU A 127 -19.78 10.40 -14.62
C GLU A 127 -20.99 9.70 -15.21
N LYS A 128 -21.11 8.39 -14.97
CA LYS A 128 -22.24 7.58 -15.43
C LYS A 128 -23.48 7.69 -14.53
N GLY A 129 -23.41 8.44 -13.43
CA GLY A 129 -24.51 8.54 -12.45
C GLY A 129 -24.86 7.22 -11.75
N LEU A 130 -23.92 6.28 -11.68
CA LEU A 130 -24.11 4.99 -11.00
C LEU A 130 -24.18 5.14 -9.48
N ILE A 131 -23.57 6.21 -8.96
CA ILE A 131 -23.66 6.60 -7.55
C ILE A 131 -24.20 8.01 -7.46
N LYS A 132 -25.14 8.23 -6.54
CA LYS A 132 -25.66 9.56 -6.21
C LYS A 132 -24.88 10.10 -5.02
N VAL A 133 -24.45 11.34 -5.09
CA VAL A 133 -23.66 11.98 -4.04
C VAL A 133 -24.27 13.31 -3.62
N ASP A 134 -24.09 13.66 -2.34
CA ASP A 134 -24.44 14.93 -1.74
C ASP A 134 -23.17 15.58 -1.17
N PRO A 135 -22.61 16.62 -1.84
CA PRO A 135 -21.43 17.32 -1.36
C PRO A 135 -21.62 17.97 0.03
N GLY A 136 -22.87 18.25 0.44
CA GLY A 136 -23.19 18.82 1.75
C GLY A 136 -22.81 17.91 2.92
N ARG A 137 -22.56 16.62 2.67
CA ARG A 137 -22.04 15.67 3.66
C ARG A 137 -20.54 15.82 3.94
N ASN A 138 -19.84 16.60 3.12
CA ASN A 138 -18.46 17.02 3.32
C ASN A 138 -18.40 18.56 3.32
N PRO A 139 -18.88 19.23 4.40
CA PRO A 139 -19.01 20.68 4.45
C PRO A 139 -17.67 21.40 4.69
N ASP A 140 -16.69 20.71 5.29
CA ASP A 140 -15.39 21.28 5.62
C ASP A 140 -14.56 21.54 4.35
N PRO A 141 -13.75 22.62 4.31
CA PRO A 141 -12.86 22.89 3.20
C PRO A 141 -11.83 21.77 2.99
N VAL A 142 -11.80 21.18 1.80
CA VAL A 142 -10.94 20.04 1.44
C VAL A 142 -9.89 20.47 0.41
N THR A 143 -8.64 20.10 0.62
CA THR A 143 -7.59 20.15 -0.42
C THR A 143 -7.09 18.76 -0.79
N TYR A 144 -6.29 18.63 -1.85
CA TYR A 144 -5.76 17.35 -2.32
C TYR A 144 -4.24 17.33 -2.41
N HIS A 145 -3.65 16.27 -1.86
CA HIS A 145 -2.25 15.92 -2.10
C HIS A 145 -2.14 14.83 -3.16
N ASP A 146 -1.71 15.21 -4.37
CA ASP A 146 -1.35 14.29 -5.46
C ASP A 146 -0.16 13.37 -5.09
N PRO A 147 -0.38 12.05 -4.98
CA PRO A 147 0.72 11.11 -4.75
C PRO A 147 1.61 10.99 -5.98
N CYS A 148 2.93 10.97 -5.77
CA CYS A 148 3.91 11.02 -6.86
C CYS A 148 3.79 9.84 -7.85
N ASN A 149 3.50 8.62 -7.39
CA ASN A 149 3.31 7.47 -8.29
C ASN A 149 2.02 7.61 -9.11
N LEU A 150 0.90 8.01 -8.50
CA LEU A 150 -0.38 8.19 -9.19
C LEU A 150 -0.29 9.30 -10.25
N GLY A 151 0.19 10.49 -9.87
CA GLY A 151 0.27 11.62 -10.79
C GLY A 151 1.38 11.48 -11.84
N ARG A 152 2.59 11.03 -11.47
CA ARG A 152 3.76 11.03 -12.39
C ARG A 152 3.91 9.77 -13.21
N LYS A 153 3.53 8.59 -12.67
CA LYS A 153 3.68 7.30 -13.36
C LYS A 153 2.39 6.80 -13.96
N GLU A 154 1.27 6.92 -13.23
CA GLU A 154 -0.02 6.38 -13.69
C GLU A 154 -0.88 7.40 -14.46
N GLY A 155 -0.47 8.68 -14.44
CA GLY A 155 -1.18 9.76 -15.11
C GLY A 155 -2.57 10.03 -14.53
N VAL A 156 -2.78 9.68 -13.26
CA VAL A 156 -4.04 9.94 -12.55
C VAL A 156 -3.91 11.32 -11.91
N VAL A 157 -4.45 12.33 -12.58
CA VAL A 157 -4.29 13.75 -12.21
C VAL A 157 -5.65 14.43 -12.17
N ASP A 158 -6.47 14.27 -13.20
CA ASP A 158 -7.74 14.96 -13.30
C ASP A 158 -8.85 14.23 -12.51
N GLU A 159 -8.76 12.91 -12.37
CA GLU A 159 -9.78 12.10 -11.73
C GLU A 159 -10.01 12.45 -10.24
N PRO A 160 -8.98 12.64 -9.39
CA PRO A 160 -9.18 13.12 -8.03
C PRO A 160 -9.92 14.46 -7.97
N ARG A 161 -9.58 15.39 -8.86
CA ARG A 161 -10.19 16.74 -8.92
C ARG A 161 -11.65 16.65 -9.35
N TYR A 162 -11.92 15.82 -10.35
CA TYR A 162 -13.27 15.52 -10.81
C TYR A 162 -14.14 14.93 -9.70
N ILE A 163 -13.59 14.00 -8.90
CA ILE A 163 -14.26 13.40 -7.76
C ILE A 163 -14.52 14.44 -6.67
N LEU A 164 -13.46 15.10 -6.18
CA LEU A 164 -13.55 16.00 -5.04
C LEU A 164 -14.45 17.22 -5.30
N SER A 165 -14.47 17.75 -6.53
CA SER A 165 -15.41 18.81 -6.94
C SER A 165 -16.89 18.40 -6.92
N ARG A 166 -17.21 17.09 -6.81
CA ARG A 166 -18.58 16.55 -6.74
C ARG A 166 -18.96 16.04 -5.37
N VAL A 167 -17.98 15.64 -4.56
CA VAL A 167 -18.23 15.05 -3.25
C VAL A 167 -17.95 16.00 -2.09
N CYS A 168 -17.30 17.13 -2.33
CA CYS A 168 -17.00 18.15 -1.31
C CYS A 168 -17.75 19.45 -1.60
N ALA A 169 -18.29 20.10 -0.55
CA ALA A 169 -18.93 21.40 -0.69
C ALA A 169 -17.94 22.53 -1.03
N ASP A 170 -16.72 22.45 -0.51
CA ASP A 170 -15.63 23.41 -0.74
C ASP A 170 -14.32 22.66 -1.03
N PHE A 171 -14.02 22.47 -2.32
CA PHE A 171 -12.74 21.90 -2.75
C PHE A 171 -11.76 23.01 -3.17
N ARG A 172 -10.60 23.04 -2.52
CA ARG A 172 -9.53 24.02 -2.71
C ARG A 172 -8.26 23.36 -3.24
N GLU A 173 -7.88 23.71 -4.45
CA GLU A 173 -6.71 23.10 -5.10
C GLU A 173 -5.40 23.46 -4.38
N MET A 174 -4.50 22.48 -4.25
CA MET A 174 -3.16 22.68 -3.72
C MET A 174 -2.22 23.12 -4.84
N THR A 175 -1.44 24.19 -4.63
CA THR A 175 -0.49 24.68 -5.64
C THR A 175 0.95 24.69 -5.12
N PRO A 176 1.94 24.13 -5.85
CA PRO A 176 1.80 23.37 -7.11
C PRO A 176 1.08 22.03 -6.94
N GLY A 177 0.13 21.72 -7.83
CA GLY A 177 -0.62 20.46 -7.82
C GLY A 177 -0.21 19.49 -8.93
N GLY A 178 -0.90 18.36 -8.99
CA GLY A 178 -0.83 17.40 -10.09
C GLY A 178 0.52 16.71 -10.21
N ARG A 179 0.96 16.49 -11.46
CA ARG A 179 2.22 15.79 -11.79
C ARG A 179 3.46 16.41 -11.12
N TYR A 180 3.45 17.72 -10.92
CA TYR A 180 4.58 18.48 -10.39
C TYR A 180 4.39 18.89 -8.92
N ASN A 181 3.44 18.29 -8.21
CA ASN A 181 3.28 18.50 -6.77
C ASN A 181 4.56 18.14 -6.01
N TYR A 182 4.82 18.86 -4.92
CA TYR A 182 5.92 18.57 -4.01
C TYR A 182 5.74 17.21 -3.33
N CYS A 183 6.84 16.50 -3.13
CA CYS A 183 6.82 15.21 -2.43
C CYS A 183 6.43 15.42 -0.96
N CYS A 184 5.64 14.52 -0.38
CA CYS A 184 5.41 14.51 1.07
C CYS A 184 6.61 13.99 1.87
N GLY A 185 7.55 13.30 1.21
CA GLY A 185 8.75 12.74 1.83
C GLY A 185 8.63 11.28 2.29
N SER A 186 7.53 10.58 1.99
CA SER A 186 7.33 9.21 2.47
C SER A 186 8.10 8.12 1.70
N SER A 187 8.47 8.36 0.44
CA SER A 187 8.98 7.30 -0.45
C SER A 187 10.48 7.02 -0.30
N GLY A 188 10.88 5.74 -0.39
CA GLY A 188 12.27 5.28 -0.47
C GLY A 188 12.75 4.34 0.64
N GLY A 189 11.85 3.81 1.48
CA GLY A 189 12.21 3.11 2.73
C GLY A 189 12.39 4.05 3.93
N ALA A 190 12.46 5.37 3.69
CA ALA A 190 12.65 6.39 4.72
C ALA A 190 11.47 6.55 5.69
N LEU A 191 10.24 6.14 5.32
CA LEU A 191 9.10 6.16 6.26
C LEU A 191 9.27 5.14 7.40
N PHE A 192 10.01 4.05 7.14
CA PHE A 192 10.23 2.94 8.06
C PHE A 192 11.64 2.93 8.68
N SER A 193 12.44 3.96 8.38
CA SER A 193 13.79 4.12 8.90
C SER A 193 13.80 5.32 9.86
N SER A 194 13.71 5.03 11.16
CA SER A 194 13.66 6.05 12.22
C SER A 194 14.85 7.01 12.19
N GLU A 195 16.00 6.56 11.68
CA GLU A 195 17.20 7.38 11.48
C GLU A 195 16.93 8.64 10.63
N TYR A 196 15.99 8.57 9.69
CA TYR A 196 15.69 9.68 8.78
C TYR A 196 14.44 10.47 9.17
N ASP A 197 13.83 10.22 10.32
CA ASP A 197 12.56 10.85 10.70
C ASP A 197 12.66 12.37 10.79
N ASP A 198 13.70 12.88 11.45
CA ASP A 198 13.90 14.32 11.61
C ASP A 198 14.16 15.02 10.27
N LEU A 199 15.00 14.42 9.43
CA LEU A 199 15.31 14.93 8.09
C LEU A 199 14.07 14.90 7.19
N ARG A 200 13.34 13.79 7.19
CA ARG A 200 12.09 13.59 6.43
C ARG A 200 11.05 14.62 6.84
N LEU A 201 10.89 14.83 8.13
CA LEU A 201 9.96 15.80 8.67
C LEU A 201 10.40 17.24 8.37
N ALA A 202 11.71 17.55 8.43
CA ALA A 202 12.24 18.85 8.06
C ALA A 202 11.98 19.19 6.58
N MET A 203 12.17 18.22 5.67
CA MET A 203 11.76 18.37 4.26
C MET A 203 10.25 18.57 4.11
N GLY A 204 9.46 18.01 5.03
CA GLY A 204 8.02 18.18 5.13
C GLY A 204 7.55 19.62 5.36
N ARG A 205 8.43 20.55 5.77
CA ARG A 205 8.10 21.97 5.94
C ARG A 205 7.50 22.59 4.68
N LEU A 206 8.10 22.34 3.52
CA LEU A 206 7.59 22.85 2.25
C LEU A 206 6.18 22.33 1.94
N LYS A 207 5.88 21.09 2.35
CA LYS A 207 4.54 20.51 2.21
C LYS A 207 3.57 21.10 3.22
N ALA A 208 4.00 21.36 4.45
CA ALA A 208 3.19 22.02 5.48
C ALA A 208 2.74 23.41 5.01
N GLU A 209 3.68 24.25 4.57
CA GLU A 209 3.41 25.58 4.03
C GLU A 209 2.47 25.53 2.80
N GLN A 210 2.59 24.47 2.01
CA GLN A 210 1.72 24.26 0.86
C GLN A 210 0.27 23.93 1.27
N ILE A 211 0.10 23.13 2.33
CA ILE A 211 -1.21 22.81 2.90
C ILE A 211 -1.84 24.06 3.54
N GLU A 212 -1.08 24.80 4.35
CA GLU A 212 -1.57 26.02 5.01
C GLU A 212 -2.13 27.05 4.03
N LYS A 213 -1.44 27.24 2.89
CA LYS A 213 -1.88 28.18 1.84
C LYS A 213 -3.24 27.84 1.23
N THR A 214 -3.72 26.61 1.37
CA THR A 214 -5.05 26.22 0.89
C THR A 214 -6.17 26.66 1.85
N GLY A 215 -5.84 26.91 3.12
CA GLY A 215 -6.80 27.13 4.20
C GLY A 215 -7.76 25.96 4.41
N ALA A 216 -7.44 24.77 3.91
CA ALA A 216 -8.29 23.59 4.03
C ALA A 216 -8.25 23.02 5.46
N ALA A 217 -9.39 22.54 5.93
CA ALA A 217 -9.48 21.78 7.18
C ALA A 217 -9.17 20.29 6.96
N VAL A 218 -9.32 19.81 5.73
CA VAL A 218 -9.08 18.41 5.34
C VAL A 218 -8.07 18.34 4.20
N VAL A 219 -7.07 17.46 4.32
CA VAL A 219 -6.15 17.09 3.22
C VAL A 219 -6.49 15.68 2.75
N ALA A 220 -7.07 15.59 1.56
CA ALA A 220 -7.36 14.32 0.91
C ALA A 220 -6.12 13.75 0.21
N THR A 221 -5.95 12.42 0.23
CA THR A 221 -4.95 11.72 -0.59
C THR A 221 -5.45 10.35 -1.04
N ALA A 222 -4.74 9.71 -1.96
CA ALA A 222 -5.09 8.38 -2.48
C ALA A 222 -3.95 7.36 -2.33
N CYS A 223 -3.00 7.64 -1.45
CA CYS A 223 -1.83 6.79 -1.20
C CYS A 223 -1.61 6.66 0.31
N LEU A 224 -1.52 5.42 0.81
CA LEU A 224 -1.32 5.12 2.23
C LEU A 224 -0.05 5.76 2.79
N ASN A 225 1.07 5.63 2.08
CA ASN A 225 2.33 6.25 2.53
C ASN A 225 2.25 7.77 2.59
N CYS A 226 1.43 8.39 1.74
CA CYS A 226 1.20 9.83 1.80
C CYS A 226 0.31 10.18 2.98
N TYR A 227 -0.72 9.38 3.26
CA TYR A 227 -1.62 9.55 4.40
C TYR A 227 -0.83 9.62 5.70
N GLU A 228 -0.05 8.58 6.02
CA GLU A 228 0.73 8.51 7.27
C GLU A 228 1.73 9.67 7.38
N GLN A 229 2.34 10.05 6.26
CA GLN A 229 3.32 11.13 6.23
C GLN A 229 2.68 12.49 6.44
N LEU A 230 1.52 12.75 5.84
CA LEU A 230 0.79 14.01 5.98
C LEU A 230 0.27 14.17 7.41
N GLU A 231 -0.14 13.09 8.08
CA GLU A 231 -0.49 13.13 9.51
C GLU A 231 0.72 13.53 10.36
N LYS A 232 1.88 12.91 10.13
CA LYS A 232 3.12 13.27 10.84
C LYS A 232 3.53 14.73 10.59
N ILE A 233 3.35 15.23 9.36
CA ILE A 233 3.60 16.63 9.01
C ILE A 233 2.60 17.56 9.73
N SER A 234 1.31 17.24 9.69
CA SER A 234 0.25 18.00 10.36
C SER A 234 0.54 18.15 11.85
N ASN A 235 0.91 17.04 12.50
CA ASN A 235 1.24 17.00 13.93
C ASN A 235 2.50 17.80 14.27
N LYS A 236 3.59 17.66 13.48
CA LYS A 236 4.85 18.37 13.74
C LYS A 236 4.71 19.89 13.60
N TYR A 237 3.96 20.34 12.59
CA TYR A 237 3.84 21.76 12.26
C TYR A 237 2.56 22.40 12.82
N GLY A 238 1.73 21.66 13.55
CA GLY A 238 0.54 22.19 14.21
C GLY A 238 -0.55 22.67 13.24
N LEU A 239 -0.68 22.00 12.09
CA LEU A 239 -1.56 22.45 11.01
C LEU A 239 -3.05 22.32 11.34
N GLY A 240 -3.41 21.43 12.27
CA GLY A 240 -4.81 21.17 12.65
C GLY A 240 -5.67 20.55 11.55
N VAL A 241 -5.06 20.09 10.44
CA VAL A 241 -5.78 19.47 9.33
C VAL A 241 -6.03 17.99 9.59
N GLN A 242 -7.20 17.50 9.20
CA GLN A 242 -7.50 16.07 9.12
C GLN A 242 -7.00 15.50 7.80
N VAL A 243 -6.34 14.34 7.83
CA VAL A 243 -5.96 13.63 6.62
C VAL A 243 -7.03 12.57 6.35
N LYS A 244 -7.55 12.51 5.13
CA LYS A 244 -8.57 11.52 4.72
C LYS A 244 -8.18 10.88 3.40
N PHE A 245 -8.63 9.66 3.15
CA PHE A 245 -8.58 9.14 1.79
C PHE A 245 -9.69 9.72 0.91
N VAL A 246 -9.42 9.84 -0.40
CA VAL A 246 -10.46 10.26 -1.38
C VAL A 246 -11.68 9.33 -1.34
N HIS A 247 -11.48 8.03 -1.15
CA HIS A 247 -12.59 7.07 -1.11
C HIS A 247 -13.47 7.23 0.13
N GLU A 248 -12.93 7.71 1.26
CA GLU A 248 -13.73 8.04 2.45
C GLU A 248 -14.65 9.22 2.19
N LEU A 249 -14.16 10.26 1.50
CA LEU A 249 -14.97 11.43 1.14
C LEU A 249 -16.08 11.05 0.15
N VAL A 250 -15.79 10.14 -0.79
CA VAL A 250 -16.81 9.57 -1.68
C VAL A 250 -17.86 8.81 -0.87
N ASP A 251 -17.44 7.91 0.02
CA ASP A 251 -18.35 7.13 0.87
C ASP A 251 -19.26 8.03 1.72
N GLN A 252 -18.70 9.05 2.36
CA GLN A 252 -19.44 10.06 3.13
C GLN A 252 -20.50 10.76 2.26
N ALA A 253 -20.17 11.08 1.02
CA ALA A 253 -21.08 11.77 0.11
C ALA A 253 -22.16 10.88 -0.49
N ILE A 254 -22.01 9.55 -0.53
CA ILE A 254 -22.99 8.65 -1.15
C ILE A 254 -24.36 8.81 -0.46
N VAL A 255 -25.38 9.06 -1.27
CA VAL A 255 -26.79 9.07 -0.85
C VAL A 255 -27.38 7.70 -1.17
N PRO A 256 -27.63 6.84 -0.17
CA PRO A 256 -28.15 5.50 -0.42
C PRO A 256 -29.58 5.58 -0.94
N SER A 257 -29.81 5.14 -2.18
CA SER A 257 -31.15 5.03 -2.73
C SER A 257 -31.85 3.78 -2.19
N GLY A 258 -32.88 3.95 -1.37
CA GLY A 258 -33.76 2.86 -0.91
C GLY A 258 -33.47 2.28 0.48
N LEU A 259 -32.49 2.82 1.23
CA LEU A 259 -32.31 2.47 2.64
C LEU A 259 -33.14 3.43 3.50
N LYS A 260 -34.16 2.91 4.18
CA LYS A 260 -34.81 3.63 5.28
C LYS A 260 -33.75 3.84 6.35
N SER A 261 -33.53 5.09 6.75
CA SER A 261 -32.84 5.40 8.00
C SER A 261 -33.65 4.78 9.13
N SER A 262 -33.17 3.68 9.70
CA SER A 262 -33.64 3.14 10.97
C SER A 262 -33.14 4.00 12.11
#